data_AF-A0A317XBK4-F1
#
_entry.id   AF-A0A317XBK4-F1
#
_cell.length_a   1.000
_cell.length_b   1.000
_cell.length_c   1.000
_cell.angle_alpha   90.00
_cell.angle_beta   90.00
_cell.angle_gamma   90.00
#
_symmetry.space_group_name_H-M   'P 1'
#
loop_
_entity.id
_entity.type
_entity.pdbx_description
1 polymer ?
#
loop_
_entity_poly.entity_id
_entity_poly.type
_entity_poly.pdbx_seq_one_letter_code
_entity_poly.pdbx_strand_id
1 'polypeptide(L)'
;CESIEWTTLPRRTRIKPPSTAVAVIVDVIHNQGAIHITDDDRTYIDMVGTEFAGHLVVVRWNRNLWLRGSGHIEVGYVLAKEGK
;
A
#
# COMPACT_ATOMS: atom_id res chain seq x y z
N CYS A 1 12.61 16.33 4.93
CA CYS A 1 12.51 14.98 4.37
C CYS A 1 11.09 14.49 4.55
N GLU A 2 10.52 14.03 3.44
CA GLU A 2 9.48 13.00 3.47
C GLU A 2 10.14 11.74 4.05
N SER A 3 9.42 11.01 4.89
CA SER A 3 9.87 9.72 5.43
C SER A 3 9.10 8.59 4.75
N ILE A 4 9.76 7.44 4.61
CA ILE A 4 9.14 6.21 4.15
C ILE A 4 9.14 5.25 5.32
N GLU A 5 7.96 4.80 5.72
CA GLU A 5 7.79 3.79 6.77
C GLU A 5 7.41 2.46 6.13
N TRP A 6 8.30 1.48 6.23
CA TRP A 6 8.08 0.15 5.69
C TRP A 6 7.37 -0.76 6.68
N THR A 7 6.44 -1.58 6.18
CA THR A 7 5.73 -2.56 6.99
C THR A 7 5.31 -3.77 6.15
N THR A 8 5.35 -4.95 6.75
CA THR A 8 4.76 -6.15 6.16
C THR A 8 3.28 -6.18 6.48
N LEU A 9 2.44 -6.35 5.45
CA LEU A 9 1.00 -6.40 5.68
C LEU A 9 0.59 -7.74 6.32
N PRO A 10 -0.14 -7.72 7.45
CA PRO A 10 -0.75 -8.92 8.00
C PRO A 10 -1.73 -9.53 7.00
N ARG A 11 -1.64 -10.85 6.84
CA ARG A 11 -2.44 -11.61 5.88
C ARG A 11 -3.93 -11.41 6.12
N ARG A 12 -4.66 -11.13 5.03
CA ARG A 12 -6.13 -11.01 5.00
C ARG A 12 -6.71 -9.89 5.88
N THR A 13 -5.88 -9.04 6.46
CA THR A 13 -6.31 -7.91 7.28
C THR A 13 -6.41 -6.66 6.43
N ARG A 14 -7.54 -5.96 6.54
CA ARG A 14 -7.73 -4.65 5.90
C ARG A 14 -7.13 -3.57 6.80
N ILE A 15 -6.22 -2.78 6.25
CA ILE A 15 -5.50 -1.73 6.95
C ILE A 15 -5.74 -0.41 6.23
N LYS A 16 -5.76 0.66 7.01
CA LYS A 16 -5.72 2.02 6.50
C LYS A 16 -4.30 2.53 6.71
N PRO A 17 -3.60 3.03 5.66
CA PRO A 17 -2.34 3.74 5.87
C PRO A 17 -2.47 4.85 6.90
N PRO A 18 -1.34 5.32 7.46
CA PRO A 18 -1.31 6.54 8.27
C PRO A 18 -2.07 7.68 7.57
N SER A 19 -2.76 8.50 8.34
CA SER A 19 -3.58 9.61 7.79
C SER A 19 -2.76 10.64 7.02
N THR A 20 -1.45 10.70 7.26
CA THR A 20 -0.47 11.56 6.58
C THR A 20 0.15 10.92 5.33
N ALA A 21 -0.19 9.66 5.02
CA ALA A 21 0.33 8.98 3.85
C ALA A 21 -0.24 9.58 2.56
N VAL A 22 0.65 9.95 1.63
CA VAL A 22 0.30 10.52 0.31
C VAL A 22 0.53 9.52 -0.83
N ALA A 23 1.32 8.48 -0.57
CA ALA A 23 1.52 7.36 -1.48
C ALA A 23 1.85 6.08 -0.70
N VAL A 24 1.58 4.95 -1.34
CA VAL A 24 1.99 3.62 -0.89
C VAL A 24 2.92 3.03 -1.94
N ILE A 25 4.12 2.66 -1.54
CA ILE A 25 5.07 1.88 -2.33
C ILE A 25 4.76 0.41 -2.06
N VAL A 26 4.61 -0.39 -3.11
CA VAL A 26 4.38 -1.83 -3.00
C VAL A 26 5.62 -2.54 -3.52
N ASP A 27 6.25 -3.33 -2.67
CA ASP A 27 7.40 -4.15 -3.07
C ASP A 27 6.92 -5.49 -3.63
N VAL A 28 6.84 -5.56 -4.96
CA VAL A 28 6.50 -6.76 -5.72
C VAL A 28 7.72 -7.36 -6.43
N ILE A 29 8.94 -6.99 -6.03
CA ILE A 29 10.18 -7.46 -6.68
C ILE A 29 10.25 -8.98 -6.67
N HIS A 30 9.94 -9.59 -5.53
CA HIS A 30 10.04 -11.04 -5.34
C HIS A 30 8.76 -11.81 -5.67
N ASN A 31 7.71 -11.14 -6.18
CA ASN A 31 6.45 -11.76 -6.58
C ASN A 31 5.80 -12.63 -5.47
N GLN A 32 5.89 -12.19 -4.21
CA GLN A 32 5.45 -12.99 -3.05
C GLN A 32 4.03 -12.66 -2.59
N GLY A 33 3.35 -11.73 -3.25
CA GLY A 33 2.03 -11.29 -2.86
C GLY A 33 1.46 -10.19 -3.75
N ALA A 34 0.36 -9.63 -3.28
CA ALA A 34 -0.32 -8.51 -3.89
C ALA A 34 -1.04 -7.70 -2.81
N ILE A 35 -1.33 -6.44 -3.11
CA ILE A 35 -2.31 -5.66 -2.37
C ILE A 35 -3.60 -5.57 -3.16
N HIS A 36 -4.72 -5.60 -2.44
CA HIS A 36 -6.02 -5.20 -2.95
C HIS A 36 -6.37 -3.83 -2.36
N ILE A 37 -6.87 -2.94 -3.20
CA ILE A 37 -7.29 -1.59 -2.84
C ILE A 37 -8.80 -1.55 -2.85
N THR A 38 -9.40 -1.12 -1.75
CA THR A 38 -10.86 -0.99 -1.60
C THR A 38 -11.23 0.36 -1.00
N ASP A 39 -12.47 0.79 -1.18
CA ASP A 39 -13.03 1.92 -0.43
C ASP A 39 -13.49 1.51 0.98
N ASP A 40 -14.10 2.46 1.69
CA ASP A 40 -14.70 2.25 3.02
C ASP A 40 -15.78 1.15 2.99
N ASP A 41 -16.59 1.07 1.92
CA ASP A 41 -17.66 0.09 1.70
C ASP A 41 -17.17 -1.31 1.28
N ARG A 42 -15.84 -1.49 1.19
CA ARG A 42 -15.18 -2.74 0.73
C ARG A 42 -15.38 -3.02 -0.76
N THR A 43 -15.80 -2.02 -1.52
CA THR A 43 -15.85 -2.12 -2.99
C THR A 43 -14.44 -2.23 -3.51
N TYR A 44 -14.21 -3.17 -4.40
CA TYR A 44 -12.93 -3.32 -5.09
C TYR A 44 -12.68 -2.14 -6.02
N ILE A 45 -11.48 -1.55 -5.92
CA ILE A 45 -11.04 -0.46 -6.78
C ILE A 45 -9.96 -0.95 -7.71
N ASP A 46 -8.89 -1.52 -7.15
CA ASP A 46 -7.74 -1.98 -7.93
C ASP A 46 -6.87 -2.98 -7.15
N MET A 47 -5.82 -3.48 -7.78
CA MET A 47 -4.79 -4.31 -7.18
C MET A 47 -3.40 -3.98 -7.72
N VAL A 48 -2.40 -4.29 -6.90
CA VAL A 48 -0.99 -4.27 -7.32
C VAL A 48 -0.36 -5.56 -6.85
N GLY A 49 0.09 -6.38 -7.80
CA GLY A 49 0.66 -7.69 -7.51
C GLY A 49 1.60 -8.18 -8.60
N THR A 50 1.39 -9.44 -8.96
CA THR A 50 2.32 -10.23 -9.77
C THR A 50 2.53 -9.69 -11.18
N GLU A 51 1.57 -8.93 -11.70
CA GLU A 51 1.63 -8.25 -12.99
C GLU A 51 2.73 -7.17 -13.06
N PHE A 52 3.20 -6.70 -11.90
CA PHE A 52 4.32 -5.76 -11.76
C PHE A 52 5.58 -6.41 -11.19
N ALA A 53 5.72 -7.74 -11.26
CA ALA A 53 6.86 -8.45 -10.70
C ALA A 53 8.21 -7.85 -11.16
N GLY A 54 9.17 -7.80 -10.23
CA GLY A 54 10.48 -7.19 -10.47
C GLY A 54 10.55 -5.66 -10.31
N HIS A 55 9.47 -5.02 -9.86
CA HIS A 55 9.40 -3.56 -9.70
C HIS A 55 8.98 -3.14 -8.28
N LEU A 56 9.28 -1.89 -7.93
CA LEU A 56 8.58 -1.16 -6.88
C LEU A 56 7.49 -0.32 -7.52
N VAL A 57 6.25 -0.51 -7.10
CA VAL A 57 5.11 0.23 -7.66
C VAL A 57 4.71 1.32 -6.68
N VAL A 58 4.65 2.56 -7.15
CA VAL A 58 4.18 3.70 -6.35
C VAL A 58 2.73 4.00 -6.69
N VAL A 59 1.85 3.86 -5.71
CA VAL A 59 0.43 4.17 -5.83
C VAL A 59 0.15 5.46 -5.07
N ARG A 60 -0.35 6.48 -5.77
CA ARG A 60 -0.82 7.70 -5.11
C ARG A 60 -1.99 7.35 -4.19
N TRP A 61 -1.89 7.74 -2.92
CA TRP A 61 -2.85 7.31 -1.92
C TRP A 61 -3.88 8.39 -1.61
N ASN A 62 -5.11 7.96 -1.40
CA ASN A 62 -6.21 8.77 -0.91
C ASN A 62 -6.65 8.20 0.44
N ARG A 63 -6.87 9.07 1.43
CA ARG A 63 -7.29 8.69 2.79
C ARG A 63 -8.59 7.90 2.89
N ASN A 64 -9.41 7.84 1.83
CA ASN A 64 -10.63 7.04 1.78
C ASN A 64 -10.38 5.59 1.31
N LEU A 65 -9.15 5.26 0.93
CA LEU A 65 -8.76 3.95 0.44
C LEU A 65 -8.19 3.09 1.57
N TRP A 66 -8.43 1.80 1.44
CA TRP A 66 -7.92 0.74 2.29
C TRP A 66 -7.07 -0.21 1.47
N LEU A 67 -6.12 -0.84 2.15
CA LEU A 67 -5.28 -1.88 1.59
C LEU A 67 -5.49 -3.20 2.31
N ARG A 68 -5.41 -4.30 1.56
CA ARG A 68 -5.40 -5.66 2.11
C ARG A 68 -4.31 -6.47 1.43
N GLY A 69 -3.39 -6.99 2.24
CA GLY A 69 -2.33 -7.87 1.75
C GLY A 69 -2.83 -9.30 1.49
N SER A 70 -2.42 -9.86 0.36
CA SER A 70 -2.49 -11.27 0.00
C SER A 70 -1.06 -11.79 -0.18
N GLY A 71 -0.73 -12.95 0.41
CA GLY A 71 0.64 -13.50 0.36
C GLY A 71 1.56 -12.92 1.43
N HIS A 72 2.82 -12.68 1.06
CA HIS A 72 3.82 -11.95 1.84
C HIS A 72 4.24 -10.74 1.03
N ILE A 73 3.77 -9.55 1.43
CA ILE A 73 3.99 -8.30 0.70
C ILE A 73 4.40 -7.21 1.67
N GLU A 74 5.45 -6.49 1.32
CA GLU A 74 5.93 -5.32 2.05
C GLU A 74 5.43 -4.05 1.36
N VAL A 75 5.03 -3.08 2.16
CA VAL A 75 4.62 -1.76 1.66
C VAL A 75 5.35 -0.66 2.41
N GLY A 76 5.70 0.40 1.67
CA GLY A 76 6.26 1.63 2.21
C GLY A 76 5.22 2.74 2.19
N TYR A 77 4.96 3.39 3.32
CA TYR A 77 4.11 4.57 3.39
C TYR A 77 4.94 5.83 3.21
N VAL A 78 4.70 6.57 2.12
CA VAL A 78 5.31 7.89 1.90
C VAL A 78 4.49 8.91 2.68
N LEU A 79 5.08 9.49 3.72
CA LEU A 79 4.39 10.41 4.62
C LEU A 79 4.64 11.86 4.20
N ALA A 80 3.57 12.64 4.10
CA ALA A 80 3.69 14.09 3.99
C ALA A 80 4.33 14.65 5.26
N LYS A 81 5.19 15.64 5.09
CA LYS A 81 5.61 16.49 6.20
C LYS A 81 4.39 17.24 6.71
N GLU A 82 4.12 17.19 8.01
CA GLU A 82 3.18 18.14 8.61
C GLU A 82 3.65 19.56 8.29
N GLY A 83 2.84 20.30 7.56
CA GLY A 83 3.08 21.70 7.29
C GLY A 83 3.13 22.43 8.63
N LYS A 84 4.27 23.07 8.90
CA LYS A 84 4.40 24.02 10.00
C LYS A 84 3.65 25.30 9.67
#